data_AF-A0A7V0JEQ2-F1
#
_entry.id   AF-A0A7V0JEQ2-F1
#
_cell.length_a   1.000
_cell.length_b   1.000
_cell.length_c   1.000
_cell.angle_alpha   90.00
_cell.angle_beta   90.00
_cell.angle_gamma   90.00
#
_symmetry.space_group_name_H-M   'P 1'
#
loop_
_entity.id
_entity.type
_entity.pdbx_description
1 polymer ?
#
loop_
_entity_poly.entity_id
_entity_poly.type
_entity_poly.pdbx_seq_one_letter_code
_entity_poly.pdbx_strand_id
1 'polypeptide(L)'
;MFVITCILSLLLIPSIADAWGPLTHVYLGYQVIDIGAALIPAGIYTVLKKYKNDFLYGNLSADIILGRRFQGFEKNSHNWNIAWKLFGSAKTDRQKAFAYGYLMHLCADTVVHNLERPKLPFSHSLLEVKSDSIVDKKYRRVMKGLDKYMQKKNDVFLEKRLESLFFSFKTNKRIFKGFLVLSRLPNFTPVSNFIDNRFPYEISVGDIYGFQQESLARMFELLNNGKDSAVLEEQPLGRYQRKAS
;
A
#
# COMPACT_ATOMS: atom_id res chain seq x y z
N MET A 1 14.59 -22.97 2.46
CA MET A 1 15.75 -22.05 2.46
C MET A 1 15.57 -20.89 1.50
N PHE A 2 15.35 -21.10 0.20
CA PHE A 2 15.20 -20.01 -0.79
C PHE A 2 14.15 -18.93 -0.44
N VAL A 3 12.95 -19.31 -0.02
CA VAL A 3 11.89 -18.35 0.39
C VAL A 3 12.32 -17.50 1.59
N ILE A 4 12.97 -18.12 2.57
CA ILE A 4 13.51 -17.43 3.74
C ILE A 4 14.62 -16.47 3.30
N THR A 5 15.53 -16.89 2.42
CA THR A 5 16.58 -16.03 1.86
C THR A 5 16.01 -14.83 1.11
N CYS A 6 14.97 -15.01 0.27
CA CYS A 6 14.30 -13.91 -0.44
C CYS A 6 13.63 -12.92 0.53
N ILE A 7 12.97 -13.42 1.57
CA ILE A 7 12.32 -12.57 2.57
C ILE A 7 13.36 -11.84 3.42
N LEU A 8 14.42 -12.52 3.86
CA LEU A 8 15.54 -11.89 4.57
C LEU A 8 16.21 -10.81 3.69
N SER A 9 16.36 -11.05 2.39
CA SER A 9 16.90 -10.03 1.47
C SER A 9 15.94 -8.84 1.29
N LEU A 10 14.63 -9.03 1.41
CA LEU A 10 13.65 -7.93 1.42
C LEU A 10 13.73 -7.10 2.71
N LEU A 11 13.91 -7.74 3.87
CA LEU A 11 14.13 -7.04 5.14
C LEU A 11 15.39 -6.14 5.08
N LEU A 12 16.37 -6.52 4.27
CA LEU A 12 17.59 -5.76 4.05
C LEU A 12 17.43 -4.60 3.05
N ILE A 13 16.27 -4.43 2.40
CA ILE A 13 15.98 -3.29 1.51
C ILE A 13 15.30 -2.19 2.35
N PRO A 14 16.04 -1.18 2.87
CA PRO A 14 15.56 -0.25 3.89
C PRO A 14 14.54 0.78 3.37
N SER A 15 14.09 0.65 2.12
CA SER A 15 13.20 1.60 1.43
C SER A 15 11.79 1.07 1.16
N ILE A 16 11.55 -0.22 1.38
CA ILE A 16 10.24 -0.88 1.30
C ILE A 16 9.62 -1.01 2.71
N ALA A 17 10.48 -0.95 3.72
CA ALA A 17 10.32 -1.47 5.08
C ALA A 17 9.39 -0.74 6.05
N ASP A 18 8.65 0.30 5.63
CA ASP A 18 7.87 1.15 6.55
C ASP A 18 6.37 1.23 6.20
N ALA A 19 5.82 0.35 5.37
CA ALA A 19 4.42 0.40 4.91
C ALA A 19 3.62 -0.89 5.21
N TRP A 20 2.32 -0.90 4.88
CA TRP A 20 1.54 -2.14 4.86
C TRP A 20 1.99 -3.07 3.73
N GLY A 21 1.79 -4.38 3.93
CA GLY A 21 2.12 -5.36 2.92
C GLY A 21 1.09 -5.37 1.78
N PRO A 22 1.45 -5.90 0.59
CA PRO A 22 0.55 -5.91 -0.56
C PRO A 22 -0.77 -6.65 -0.32
N LEU A 23 -0.77 -7.74 0.46
CA LEU A 23 -2.04 -8.40 0.77
C LEU A 23 -2.90 -7.55 1.69
N THR A 24 -2.30 -6.85 2.64
CA THR A 24 -3.01 -5.93 3.53
C THR A 24 -3.62 -4.77 2.75
N HIS A 25 -2.92 -4.17 1.79
CA HIS A 25 -3.53 -3.17 0.90
C HIS A 25 -4.67 -3.73 0.06
N VAL A 26 -4.55 -4.95 -0.47
CA VAL A 26 -5.66 -5.59 -1.20
C VAL A 26 -6.85 -5.82 -0.28
N TYR A 27 -6.61 -6.26 0.96
CA TYR A 27 -7.63 -6.43 1.98
C TYR A 27 -8.36 -5.11 2.25
N LEU A 28 -7.63 -4.05 2.62
CA LEU A 28 -8.21 -2.75 2.96
C LEU A 28 -9.01 -2.16 1.79
N GLY A 29 -8.44 -2.17 0.59
CA GLY A 29 -9.15 -1.72 -0.61
C GLY A 29 -10.39 -2.56 -0.91
N TYR A 30 -10.32 -3.88 -0.70
CA TYR A 30 -11.50 -4.73 -0.87
C TYR A 30 -12.60 -4.37 0.14
N GLN A 31 -12.25 -4.10 1.40
CA GLN A 31 -13.22 -3.67 2.40
C GLN A 31 -13.90 -2.35 2.01
N VAL A 32 -13.16 -1.37 1.49
CA VAL A 32 -13.76 -0.12 0.96
C VAL A 32 -14.85 -0.41 -0.07
N ILE A 33 -14.67 -1.40 -0.95
CA ILE A 33 -15.70 -1.78 -1.94
C ILE A 33 -16.83 -2.60 -1.32
N ASP A 34 -16.55 -3.40 -0.31
CA ASP A 34 -17.51 -4.35 0.28
C ASP A 34 -18.55 -3.63 1.15
N ILE A 35 -18.09 -2.72 2.02
CA ILE A 35 -18.95 -1.99 2.96
C ILE A 35 -19.19 -0.52 2.55
N GLY A 36 -18.50 -0.02 1.52
CA GLY A 36 -18.56 1.39 1.13
C GLY A 36 -19.93 1.88 0.65
N ALA A 37 -20.83 0.99 0.22
CA ALA A 37 -22.15 1.37 -0.29
C ALA A 37 -22.94 2.26 0.69
N ALA A 38 -22.76 2.04 2.00
CA ALA A 38 -23.43 2.78 3.07
C ALA A 38 -22.56 3.90 3.67
N LEU A 39 -21.26 3.98 3.32
CA LEU A 39 -20.28 4.79 4.03
C LEU A 39 -19.64 5.91 3.20
N ILE A 40 -19.81 5.91 1.87
CA ILE A 40 -19.22 6.92 0.98
C ILE A 40 -20.24 7.46 -0.03
N PRO A 41 -19.99 8.61 -0.67
CA PRO A 41 -20.90 9.18 -1.66
C PRO A 41 -21.20 8.20 -2.80
N ALA A 42 -22.48 8.05 -3.16
CA ALA A 42 -22.94 7.06 -4.13
C ALA A 42 -22.25 7.16 -5.51
N GLY A 43 -21.92 8.37 -5.96
CA GLY A 43 -21.19 8.60 -7.20
C GLY A 43 -19.78 8.01 -7.17
N ILE A 44 -19.08 8.14 -6.05
CA ILE A 44 -17.75 7.55 -5.86
C ILE A 44 -17.88 6.02 -5.79
N TYR A 45 -18.79 5.52 -4.94
CA TYR A 45 -19.02 4.08 -4.80
C TYR A 45 -19.32 3.40 -6.14
N THR A 46 -20.15 4.01 -6.98
CA THR A 46 -20.50 3.50 -8.32
C THR A 46 -19.26 3.31 -9.20
N VAL A 47 -18.36 4.29 -9.21
CA VAL A 47 -17.09 4.24 -9.96
C VAL A 47 -16.20 3.12 -9.41
N LEU A 48 -16.02 3.06 -8.09
CA LEU A 48 -15.17 2.06 -7.42
C LEU A 48 -15.70 0.65 -7.67
N LYS A 49 -17.00 0.43 -7.52
CA LYS A 49 -17.62 -0.89 -7.71
C LYS A 49 -17.53 -1.36 -9.16
N LYS A 50 -17.83 -0.47 -10.11
CA LYS A 50 -17.79 -0.77 -11.56
C LYS A 50 -16.36 -1.08 -12.04
N TYR A 51 -15.37 -0.37 -11.51
CA TYR A 51 -13.96 -0.51 -11.90
C TYR A 51 -13.09 -1.05 -10.76
N LYS A 52 -13.61 -2.04 -10.02
CA LYS A 52 -12.98 -2.60 -8.83
C LYS A 52 -11.52 -3.03 -9.04
N ASN A 53 -11.20 -3.62 -10.18
CA ASN A 53 -9.85 -4.12 -10.45
C ASN A 53 -8.86 -2.96 -10.69
N ASP A 54 -9.32 -1.89 -11.35
CA ASP A 54 -8.53 -0.67 -11.54
C ASP A 54 -8.25 0.00 -10.16
N PHE A 55 -9.28 0.09 -9.30
CA PHE A 55 -9.14 0.62 -7.94
C PHE A 55 -8.19 -0.22 -7.07
N LEU A 56 -8.40 -1.53 -6.98
CA LEU A 56 -7.54 -2.42 -6.18
C LEU A 56 -6.10 -2.39 -6.66
N TYR A 57 -5.88 -2.23 -7.97
CA TYR A 57 -4.55 -2.08 -8.52
C TYR A 57 -3.92 -0.72 -8.19
N GLY A 58 -4.71 0.36 -8.22
CA GLY A 58 -4.29 1.67 -7.73
C GLY A 58 -3.79 1.60 -6.29
N ASN A 59 -4.53 0.88 -5.44
CA ASN A 59 -4.21 0.68 -4.02
C ASN A 59 -2.91 -0.12 -3.76
N LEU A 60 -2.33 -0.69 -4.82
CA LEU A 60 -1.04 -1.38 -4.79
C LEU A 60 0.08 -0.58 -5.44
N SER A 61 -0.25 0.44 -6.25
CA SER A 61 0.67 0.95 -7.27
C SER A 61 1.60 2.05 -6.78
N ALA A 62 1.36 2.63 -5.60
CA ALA A 62 2.26 3.64 -5.01
C ALA A 62 3.65 3.08 -4.68
N ASP A 63 3.73 1.78 -4.37
CA ASP A 63 4.95 1.03 -4.09
C ASP A 63 5.74 0.56 -5.32
N ILE A 64 5.29 0.90 -6.53
CA ILE A 64 6.04 0.54 -7.74
C ILE A 64 7.42 1.23 -7.76
N ILE A 65 7.51 2.48 -7.29
CA ILE A 65 8.75 3.26 -7.31
C ILE A 65 9.62 2.92 -6.09
N LEU A 66 10.75 2.28 -6.34
CA LEU A 66 11.74 1.93 -5.32
C LEU A 66 12.72 3.06 -5.03
N GLY A 67 13.36 3.00 -3.86
CA GLY A 67 14.34 4.00 -3.47
C GLY A 67 13.74 5.37 -3.18
N ARG A 68 12.41 5.46 -3.01
CA ARG A 68 11.67 6.68 -2.65
C ARG A 68 12.24 7.40 -1.43
N ARG A 69 12.84 6.64 -0.51
CA ARG A 69 13.55 7.13 0.67
C ARG A 69 14.70 8.11 0.36
N PHE A 70 15.28 8.01 -0.84
CA PHE A 70 16.36 8.87 -1.33
C PHE A 70 15.87 9.93 -2.32
N GLN A 71 14.57 9.94 -2.62
CA GLN A 71 13.94 10.91 -3.52
C GLN A 71 13.49 12.14 -2.73
N GLY A 72 13.62 13.33 -3.33
CA GLY A 72 13.10 14.56 -2.73
C GLY A 72 11.58 14.47 -2.48
N PHE A 73 11.12 15.09 -1.39
CA PHE A 73 9.73 14.99 -0.92
C PHE A 73 8.68 15.28 -2.00
N GLU A 74 8.88 16.33 -2.79
CA GLU A 74 7.98 16.75 -3.88
C GLU A 74 7.83 15.74 -5.02
N LYS A 75 8.77 14.80 -5.12
CA LYS A 75 8.84 13.79 -6.18
C LYS A 75 8.49 12.39 -5.69
N ASN A 76 8.23 12.23 -4.38
CA ASN A 76 8.01 10.94 -3.76
C ASN A 76 6.62 10.40 -4.08
N SER A 77 6.51 9.11 -4.43
CA SER A 77 5.22 8.47 -4.73
C SER A 77 4.23 8.53 -3.55
N HIS A 78 4.70 8.66 -2.32
CA HIS A 78 3.88 8.75 -1.12
C HIS A 78 3.69 10.21 -0.68
N ASN A 79 3.37 11.07 -1.65
CA ASN A 79 3.07 12.49 -1.44
C ASN A 79 1.64 12.80 -1.91
N TRP A 80 0.86 13.45 -1.04
CA TRP A 80 -0.51 13.86 -1.34
C TRP A 80 -0.63 14.70 -2.61
N ASN A 81 0.30 15.63 -2.86
CA ASN A 81 0.31 16.46 -4.06
C ASN A 81 0.46 15.61 -5.33
N ILE A 82 1.27 14.56 -5.30
CA ILE A 82 1.42 13.62 -6.42
C ILE A 82 0.15 12.82 -6.63
N ALA A 83 -0.44 12.28 -5.55
CA ALA A 83 -1.68 11.51 -5.63
C ALA A 83 -2.85 12.36 -6.15
N TRP A 84 -2.98 13.62 -5.70
CA TRP A 84 -3.99 14.55 -6.19
C TRP A 84 -3.75 15.00 -7.63
N LYS A 85 -2.50 15.22 -8.06
CA LYS A 85 -2.16 15.48 -9.47
C LYS A 85 -2.51 14.28 -10.36
N LEU A 86 -2.21 13.07 -9.90
CA LEU A 86 -2.61 11.82 -10.59
C LEU A 86 -4.12 11.76 -10.74
N PHE A 87 -4.86 11.99 -9.65
CA PHE A 87 -6.32 12.04 -9.63
C PHE A 87 -6.90 13.10 -10.58
N GLY A 88 -6.41 14.34 -10.51
CA GLY A 88 -6.84 15.44 -11.39
C GLY A 88 -6.54 15.21 -12.88
N SER A 89 -5.59 14.32 -13.20
CA SER A 89 -5.25 13.96 -14.58
C SER A 89 -6.09 12.83 -15.17
N ALA A 90 -6.94 12.18 -14.36
CA ALA A 90 -7.80 11.08 -14.79
C ALA A 90 -8.89 11.57 -15.77
N LYS A 91 -8.92 10.99 -16.97
CA LYS A 91 -9.87 11.33 -18.04
C LYS A 91 -11.02 10.35 -18.18
N THR A 92 -10.96 9.21 -17.49
CA THR A 92 -11.94 8.13 -17.56
C THR A 92 -12.26 7.62 -16.17
N ASP A 93 -13.44 7.03 -15.99
CA ASP A 93 -13.82 6.46 -14.69
C ASP A 93 -12.91 5.30 -14.26
N ARG A 94 -12.28 4.57 -15.20
CA ARG A 94 -11.22 3.60 -14.90
C ARG A 94 -10.01 4.27 -14.25
N GLN A 95 -9.53 5.37 -14.82
CA GLN A 95 -8.41 6.13 -14.27
C GLN A 95 -8.77 6.79 -12.95
N LYS A 96 -10.01 7.27 -12.79
CA LYS A 96 -10.50 7.79 -11.51
C LYS A 96 -10.51 6.70 -10.45
N ALA A 97 -11.03 5.51 -10.77
CA ALA A 97 -11.00 4.36 -9.85
C ALA A 97 -9.56 4.00 -9.46
N PHE A 98 -8.64 3.92 -10.43
CA PHE A 98 -7.22 3.70 -10.17
C PHE A 98 -6.62 4.79 -9.26
N ALA A 99 -6.89 6.06 -9.53
CA ALA A 99 -6.38 7.16 -8.72
C ALA A 99 -6.97 7.21 -7.31
N TYR A 100 -8.26 6.87 -7.13
CA TYR A 100 -8.84 6.66 -5.81
C TYR A 100 -8.11 5.54 -5.07
N GLY A 101 -7.83 4.41 -5.75
CA GLY A 101 -7.03 3.35 -5.16
C GLY A 101 -5.67 3.86 -4.68
N TYR A 102 -4.99 4.66 -5.51
CA TYR A 102 -3.71 5.26 -5.14
C TYR A 102 -3.82 6.16 -3.90
N LEU A 103 -4.87 6.98 -3.80
CA LEU A 103 -5.14 7.80 -2.62
C LEU A 103 -5.38 6.95 -1.37
N MET A 104 -6.15 5.85 -1.49
CA MET A 104 -6.40 4.93 -0.37
C MET A 104 -5.13 4.28 0.14
N HIS A 105 -4.16 4.00 -0.75
CA HIS A 105 -2.86 3.46 -0.34
C HIS A 105 -2.18 4.42 0.63
N LEU A 106 -2.09 5.71 0.25
CA LEU A 106 -1.50 6.74 1.10
C LEU A 106 -2.27 6.90 2.41
N CYS A 107 -3.61 6.83 2.39
CA CYS A 107 -4.42 6.85 3.62
C CYS A 107 -4.02 5.71 4.58
N ALA A 108 -3.89 4.48 4.07
CA ALA A 108 -3.49 3.33 4.87
C ALA A 108 -2.13 3.55 5.54
N ASP A 109 -1.20 4.07 4.74
CA ASP A 109 0.19 4.27 5.15
C ASP A 109 0.35 5.35 6.21
N THR A 110 -0.55 6.35 6.25
CA THR A 110 -0.55 7.33 7.36
C THR A 110 -0.70 6.68 8.74
N VAL A 111 -1.27 5.47 8.85
CA VAL A 111 -1.40 4.77 10.13
C VAL A 111 -0.07 4.15 10.52
N VAL A 112 0.46 3.25 9.69
CA VAL A 112 1.66 2.46 10.01
C VAL A 112 2.91 3.33 10.13
N HIS A 113 3.03 4.36 9.29
CA HIS A 113 4.22 5.23 9.27
C HIS A 113 4.25 6.20 10.45
N ASN A 114 3.11 6.44 11.12
CA ASN A 114 3.02 7.31 12.29
C ASN A 114 2.93 6.56 13.62
N LEU A 115 2.99 5.22 13.60
CA LEU A 115 3.22 4.44 14.81
C LEU A 115 4.56 4.83 15.43
N GLU A 116 4.60 4.86 16.77
CA GLU A 116 5.86 5.10 17.47
C GLU A 116 6.89 4.04 17.09
N ARG A 117 8.11 4.47 16.76
CA ARG A 117 9.17 3.55 16.32
C ARG A 117 9.47 2.55 17.42
N PRO A 118 9.28 1.24 17.19
CA PRO A 118 9.70 0.22 18.14
C PRO A 118 11.22 0.29 18.32
N LYS A 119 11.71 -0.10 19.51
CA LYS A 119 13.15 -0.04 19.84
C LYS A 119 14.01 -1.03 19.01
N LEU A 120 13.37 -2.01 18.37
CA LEU A 120 14.02 -3.05 17.58
C LEU A 120 14.22 -2.62 16.11
N PRO A 121 15.39 -2.91 15.51
CA PRO A 121 15.58 -2.73 14.07
C PRO A 121 14.63 -3.63 13.28
N PHE A 122 14.14 -3.15 12.13
CA PHE A 122 13.23 -3.88 11.22
C PHE A 122 11.82 -4.18 11.74
N SER A 123 11.41 -3.60 12.87
CA SER A 123 10.09 -3.81 13.47
C SER A 123 8.90 -3.51 12.54
N HIS A 124 8.98 -2.46 11.73
CA HIS A 124 7.96 -2.16 10.72
C HIS A 124 7.88 -3.22 9.60
N SER A 125 9.01 -3.77 9.16
CA SER A 125 9.01 -4.86 8.16
C SER A 125 8.45 -6.16 8.74
N LEU A 126 8.68 -6.40 10.04
CA LEU A 126 8.05 -7.52 10.75
C LEU A 126 6.53 -7.30 10.93
N LEU A 127 6.09 -6.05 11.14
CA LEU A 127 4.69 -5.65 11.09
C LEU A 127 4.05 -5.98 9.75
N GLU A 128 4.69 -5.57 8.66
CA GLU A 128 4.23 -5.83 7.31
C GLU A 128 4.01 -7.33 7.04
N VAL A 129 5.02 -8.14 7.31
CA VAL A 129 4.98 -9.60 7.06
C VAL A 129 3.92 -10.28 7.93
N LYS A 130 3.78 -9.90 9.20
CA LYS A 130 2.76 -10.46 10.10
C LYS A 130 1.35 -10.04 9.67
N SER A 131 1.20 -8.80 9.20
CA SER A 131 -0.10 -8.29 8.74
C SER A 131 -0.55 -9.03 7.49
N ASP A 132 0.34 -9.26 6.53
CA ASP A 132 0.05 -10.08 5.35
C ASP A 132 -0.20 -11.56 5.69
N SER A 133 0.36 -12.08 6.78
CA SER A 133 0.19 -13.48 7.20
C SER A 133 -1.20 -13.77 7.79
N ILE A 134 -1.82 -12.79 8.43
CA ILE A 134 -3.16 -12.92 9.04
C ILE A 134 -4.31 -12.60 8.07
N VAL A 135 -4.01 -12.07 6.88
CA VAL A 135 -5.00 -11.76 5.84
C VAL A 135 -5.53 -13.03 5.18
N ASP A 136 -6.86 -13.14 5.05
CA ASP A 136 -7.52 -14.33 4.50
C ASP A 136 -7.07 -14.68 3.06
N LYS A 137 -7.03 -15.99 2.76
CA LYS A 137 -6.62 -16.54 1.47
C LYS A 137 -7.45 -15.99 0.29
N LYS A 138 -8.68 -15.51 0.51
CA LYS A 138 -9.53 -14.90 -0.52
C LYS A 138 -8.89 -13.66 -1.14
N TYR A 139 -8.24 -12.81 -0.36
CA TYR A 139 -7.58 -11.59 -0.86
C TYR A 139 -6.37 -11.91 -1.72
N ARG A 140 -5.68 -13.01 -1.43
CA ARG A 140 -4.64 -13.55 -2.30
C ARG A 140 -5.19 -13.99 -3.66
N ARG A 141 -6.39 -14.57 -3.71
CA ARG A 141 -7.06 -14.92 -4.98
C ARG A 141 -7.43 -13.65 -5.75
N VAL A 142 -7.95 -12.64 -5.06
CA VAL A 142 -8.25 -11.31 -5.64
C VAL A 142 -6.99 -10.72 -6.28
N MET A 143 -5.87 -10.67 -5.55
CA MET A 143 -4.60 -10.14 -6.06
C MET A 143 -4.05 -10.94 -7.26
N LYS A 144 -4.23 -12.27 -7.26
CA LYS A 144 -3.87 -13.14 -8.40
C LYS A 144 -4.76 -12.89 -9.63
N GLY A 145 -6.02 -12.55 -9.41
CA GLY A 145 -7.03 -12.32 -10.46
C GLY A 145 -7.00 -10.94 -11.09
N LEU A 146 -6.12 -10.03 -10.66
CA LEU A 146 -5.96 -8.72 -11.30
C LEU A 146 -5.48 -8.89 -12.75
N ASP A 147 -6.29 -8.43 -13.70
CA ASP A 147 -6.03 -8.55 -15.14
C ASP A 147 -4.74 -7.84 -15.57
N LYS A 148 -3.91 -8.51 -16.38
CA LYS A 148 -2.62 -7.99 -16.85
C LYS A 148 -2.79 -6.83 -17.84
N TYR A 149 -3.83 -6.86 -18.68
CA TYR A 149 -4.06 -5.81 -19.66
C TYR A 149 -4.46 -4.50 -18.99
N MET A 150 -5.37 -4.56 -18.02
CA MET A 150 -5.74 -3.45 -17.12
C MET A 150 -4.50 -2.89 -16.41
N GLN A 151 -3.68 -3.77 -15.81
CA GLN A 151 -2.44 -3.36 -15.14
C GLN A 151 -1.53 -2.56 -16.08
N LYS A 152 -1.31 -3.05 -17.30
CA LYS A 152 -0.47 -2.38 -18.30
C LYS A 152 -1.01 -0.99 -18.68
N LYS A 153 -2.33 -0.83 -18.83
CA LYS A 153 -2.92 0.48 -19.14
C LYS A 153 -2.74 1.48 -18.01
N ASN A 154 -2.93 1.04 -16.77
CA ASN A 154 -2.74 1.88 -15.58
C ASN A 154 -1.25 2.16 -15.31
N ASP A 155 -0.35 1.22 -15.62
CA ASP A 155 1.09 1.43 -15.60
C ASP A 155 1.51 2.57 -16.53
N VAL A 156 1.02 2.59 -17.78
CA VAL A 156 1.29 3.67 -18.74
C VAL A 156 0.70 5.01 -18.26
N PHE A 157 -0.44 4.98 -17.57
CA PHE A 157 -1.02 6.18 -16.97
C PHE A 157 -0.15 6.72 -15.83
N LEU A 158 0.35 5.83 -14.97
CA LEU A 158 1.16 6.17 -13.81
C LEU A 158 2.59 6.62 -14.18
N GLU A 159 3.23 5.92 -15.12
CA GLU A 159 4.60 6.19 -15.58
C GLU A 159 4.76 7.63 -16.07
N LYS A 160 3.72 8.21 -16.68
CA LYS A 160 3.72 9.60 -17.17
C LYS A 160 3.69 10.65 -16.05
N ARG A 161 3.55 10.23 -14.79
CA ARG A 161 3.28 11.10 -13.63
C ARG A 161 4.19 10.86 -12.45
N LEU A 162 4.90 9.75 -12.41
CA LEU A 162 5.90 9.47 -11.39
C LEU A 162 7.31 9.65 -11.96
N GLU A 163 8.16 10.31 -11.17
CA GLU A 163 9.59 10.32 -11.43
C GLU A 163 10.24 9.15 -10.70
N SER A 164 11.23 8.53 -11.34
CA SER A 164 11.99 7.42 -10.77
C SER A 164 13.47 7.79 -10.66
N LEU A 165 14.05 7.61 -9.48
CA LEU A 165 15.42 8.06 -9.19
C LEU A 165 16.49 7.11 -9.75
N PHE A 166 16.48 5.83 -9.36
CA PHE A 166 17.56 4.89 -9.66
C PHE A 166 17.30 3.99 -10.88
N PHE A 167 16.03 3.71 -11.18
CA PHE A 167 15.64 2.71 -12.16
C PHE A 167 14.52 3.24 -13.06
N SER A 168 14.46 2.79 -14.30
CA SER A 168 13.28 3.05 -15.15
C SER A 168 12.00 2.47 -14.52
N PHE A 169 10.84 3.04 -14.87
CA PHE A 169 9.55 2.54 -14.41
C PHE A 169 9.38 1.04 -14.71
N LYS A 170 9.82 0.57 -15.88
CA LYS A 170 9.79 -0.85 -16.26
C LYS A 170 10.60 -1.73 -15.30
N THR A 171 11.78 -1.29 -14.88
CA THR A 171 12.64 -2.03 -13.94
C THR A 171 12.03 -2.04 -12.54
N ASN A 172 11.61 -0.88 -12.05
CA ASN A 172 10.83 -0.71 -10.82
C ASN A 172 9.64 -1.68 -10.80
N LYS A 173 8.86 -1.72 -11.90
CA LYS A 173 7.71 -2.60 -12.04
C LYS A 173 8.05 -4.07 -12.00
N ARG A 174 9.19 -4.47 -12.58
CA ARG A 174 9.65 -5.88 -12.55
C ARG A 174 9.96 -6.31 -11.13
N ILE A 175 10.63 -5.47 -10.35
CA ILE A 175 10.97 -5.76 -8.96
C ILE A 175 9.69 -5.81 -8.11
N PHE A 176 8.81 -4.82 -8.25
CA PHE A 176 7.50 -4.79 -7.61
C PHE A 176 6.67 -6.05 -7.89
N LYS A 177 6.66 -6.54 -9.14
CA LYS A 177 6.00 -7.82 -9.48
C LYS A 177 6.61 -9.01 -8.75
N GLY A 178 7.93 -9.02 -8.55
CA GLY A 178 8.61 -10.03 -7.73
C GLY A 178 8.12 -10.00 -6.29
N PHE A 179 7.97 -8.81 -5.72
CA PHE A 179 7.42 -8.64 -4.38
C PHE A 179 5.98 -9.14 -4.26
N LEU A 180 5.10 -8.78 -5.21
CA LEU A 180 3.74 -9.30 -5.27
C LEU A 180 3.68 -10.84 -5.37
N VAL A 181 4.66 -11.47 -6.02
CA VAL A 181 4.73 -12.94 -6.10
C VAL A 181 5.04 -13.56 -4.74
N LEU A 182 5.88 -12.92 -3.93
CA LEU A 182 6.18 -13.37 -2.57
C LEU A 182 4.96 -13.24 -1.66
N SER A 183 4.23 -12.12 -1.73
CA SER A 183 2.95 -11.93 -1.02
C SER A 183 1.87 -12.94 -1.47
N ARG A 184 2.04 -13.62 -2.61
CA ARG A 184 1.12 -14.67 -3.10
C ARG A 184 1.44 -16.07 -2.60
N LEU A 185 2.50 -16.26 -1.80
CA LEU A 185 2.84 -17.57 -1.27
C LEU A 185 1.76 -18.05 -0.28
N PRO A 186 1.35 -19.33 -0.33
CA PRO A 186 0.21 -19.82 0.42
C PRO A 186 0.47 -19.96 1.92
N ASN A 187 1.73 -20.22 2.32
CA ASN A 187 2.13 -20.51 3.69
C ASN A 187 3.15 -19.49 4.19
N PHE A 188 2.67 -18.51 4.95
CA PHE A 188 3.51 -17.62 5.74
C PHE A 188 3.90 -18.23 7.09
N THR A 189 3.32 -19.37 7.48
CA THR A 189 3.58 -20.04 8.76
C THR A 189 5.06 -20.26 9.07
N PRO A 190 5.92 -20.74 8.14
CA PRO A 190 7.34 -20.90 8.44
C PRO A 190 8.06 -19.57 8.73
N VAL A 191 7.60 -18.49 8.10
CA VAL A 191 8.16 -17.14 8.25
C VAL A 191 7.65 -16.51 9.54
N SER A 192 6.35 -16.60 9.81
CA SER A 192 5.74 -16.16 11.08
C SER A 192 6.40 -16.87 12.26
N ASN A 193 6.48 -18.20 12.22
CA ASN A 193 7.10 -18.99 13.29
C ASN A 193 8.57 -18.62 13.49
N PHE A 194 9.31 -18.36 12.40
CA PHE A 194 10.70 -17.89 12.51
C PHE A 194 10.79 -16.52 13.19
N ILE A 195 9.89 -15.59 12.85
CA ILE A 195 9.80 -14.27 13.46
C ILE A 195 9.44 -14.40 14.93
N ASP A 196 8.34 -15.08 15.25
CA ASP A 196 7.82 -15.25 16.61
C ASP A 196 8.84 -15.93 17.55
N ASN A 197 9.62 -16.89 17.04
CA ASN A 197 10.64 -17.59 17.83
C ASN A 197 11.93 -16.78 18.07
N ARG A 198 12.26 -15.81 17.21
CA ARG A 198 13.56 -15.14 17.21
C ARG A 198 13.51 -13.65 17.54
N PHE A 199 12.34 -13.04 17.39
CA PHE A 199 12.08 -11.65 17.74
C PHE A 199 10.86 -11.64 18.67
N PRO A 200 11.02 -11.29 19.97
CA PRO A 200 9.88 -11.12 20.87
C PRO A 200 9.04 -9.97 20.33
N TYR A 201 7.94 -10.32 19.67
CA TYR A 201 7.19 -9.42 18.84
C TYR A 201 6.31 -8.52 19.70
N GLU A 202 6.64 -7.22 19.78
CA GLU A 202 5.96 -6.26 20.66
C GLU A 202 4.51 -5.94 20.24
N ILE A 203 4.13 -6.15 18.97
CA ILE A 203 2.81 -5.75 18.43
C ILE A 203 1.84 -6.95 18.45
N SER A 204 0.75 -6.88 19.19
CA SER A 204 -0.20 -7.99 19.22
C SER A 204 -0.97 -8.10 17.89
N VAL A 205 -1.54 -9.27 17.60
CA VAL A 205 -2.46 -9.41 16.45
C VAL A 205 -3.69 -8.51 16.62
N GLY A 206 -4.12 -8.27 17.86
CA GLY A 206 -5.19 -7.32 18.19
C GLY A 206 -4.85 -5.89 17.74
N ASP A 207 -3.61 -5.45 17.98
CA ASP A 207 -3.15 -4.13 17.55
C ASP A 207 -3.13 -4.00 16.02
N ILE A 208 -2.71 -5.06 15.32
CA ILE A 208 -2.75 -5.10 13.84
C ILE A 208 -4.18 -4.89 13.34
N TYR A 209 -5.17 -5.57 13.94
CA TYR A 209 -6.57 -5.34 13.60
C TYR A 209 -7.00 -3.91 13.91
N GLY A 210 -6.59 -3.35 15.05
CA GLY A 210 -6.83 -1.94 15.38
C GLY A 210 -6.29 -0.99 14.32
N PHE A 211 -5.04 -1.17 13.89
CA PHE A 211 -4.42 -0.36 12.84
C PHE A 211 -5.08 -0.54 11.47
N GLN A 212 -5.56 -1.74 11.15
CA GLN A 212 -6.34 -1.98 9.94
C GLN A 212 -7.69 -1.24 9.97
N GLN A 213 -8.38 -1.24 11.11
CA GLN A 213 -9.63 -0.49 11.28
C GLN A 213 -9.42 1.02 11.18
N GLU A 214 -8.36 1.52 11.82
CA GLU A 214 -7.95 2.93 11.70
C GLU A 214 -7.63 3.29 10.25
N SER A 215 -6.95 2.40 9.51
CA SER A 215 -6.66 2.60 8.09
C SER A 215 -7.94 2.73 7.26
N LEU A 216 -8.96 1.89 7.54
CA LEU A 216 -10.26 1.96 6.89
C LEU A 216 -11.01 3.24 7.25
N ALA A 217 -11.00 3.64 8.52
CA ALA A 217 -11.63 4.89 8.96
C ALA A 217 -11.06 6.09 8.19
N ARG A 218 -9.74 6.17 8.05
CA ARG A 218 -9.06 7.23 7.27
C ARG A 218 -9.37 7.16 5.78
N MET A 219 -9.45 5.95 5.21
CA MET A 219 -9.89 5.78 3.81
C MET A 219 -11.30 6.34 3.58
N PHE A 220 -12.26 6.00 4.46
CA PHE A 220 -13.63 6.50 4.34
C PHE A 220 -13.71 8.01 4.59
N GLU A 221 -12.96 8.54 5.55
CA GLU A 221 -12.84 9.97 5.82
C GLU A 221 -12.39 10.73 4.57
N LEU A 222 -11.33 10.28 3.89
CA LEU A 222 -10.88 10.90 2.64
C LEU A 222 -11.90 10.77 1.50
N LEU A 223 -12.60 9.64 1.39
CA LEU A 223 -13.60 9.45 0.34
C LEU A 223 -14.85 10.33 0.54
N ASN A 224 -15.19 10.68 1.79
CA ASN A 224 -16.32 11.57 2.10
C ASN A 224 -15.94 13.05 1.97
N ASN A 225 -14.78 13.44 2.47
CA ASN A 225 -14.39 14.85 2.62
C ASN A 225 -13.40 15.33 1.54
N GLY A 226 -12.84 14.42 0.74
CA GLY A 226 -11.95 14.76 -0.36
C GLY A 226 -10.73 15.56 0.09
N LYS A 227 -10.59 16.79 -0.42
CA LYS A 227 -9.49 17.69 -0.08
C LYS A 227 -9.64 18.38 1.28
N ASP A 228 -10.82 18.32 1.88
CA ASP A 228 -11.11 18.89 3.20
C ASP A 228 -10.94 17.85 4.32
N SER A 229 -10.45 16.66 3.99
CA SER A 229 -10.24 15.57 4.94
C SER A 229 -9.07 15.84 5.89
N ALA A 230 -9.29 15.61 7.18
CA ALA A 230 -8.24 15.72 8.21
C ALA A 230 -7.06 14.76 8.00
N VAL A 231 -7.25 13.66 7.27
CA VAL A 231 -6.18 12.68 6.95
C VAL A 231 -5.04 13.31 6.15
N LEU A 232 -5.30 14.41 5.45
CA LEU A 232 -4.28 15.13 4.67
C LEU A 232 -3.25 15.87 5.55
N GLU A 233 -3.56 16.09 6.83
CA GLU A 233 -2.62 16.65 7.81
C GLU A 233 -1.55 15.61 8.22
N GLU A 234 -1.87 14.32 8.07
CA GLU A 234 -0.96 13.22 8.34
C GLU A 234 -0.06 12.93 7.13
N GLN A 235 1.23 12.71 7.40
CA GLN A 235 2.20 12.42 6.34
C GLN A 235 2.19 10.91 6.02
N PRO A 236 1.97 10.50 4.76
CA PRO A 236 2.05 9.09 4.34
C PRO A 236 3.48 8.54 4.30
N LEU A 237 4.48 9.38 4.54
CA LEU A 237 5.87 8.99 4.79
C LEU A 237 6.18 8.96 6.30
N GLY A 238 5.20 9.23 7.15
CA GLY A 238 5.34 9.39 8.59
C GLY A 238 6.30 10.52 8.98
N ARG A 239 6.94 10.35 10.15
CA ARG A 239 7.92 11.31 10.70
C ARG A 239 9.28 11.32 9.99
N TYR A 240 9.35 10.83 8.74
CA TYR A 240 10.58 10.81 7.95
C TYR A 240 11.22 12.20 7.78
N GLN A 241 10.43 13.26 7.95
CA GLN A 241 10.89 14.66 7.92
C GLN A 241 11.79 15.09 9.09
N ARG A 242 11.79 14.43 10.26
CA ARG A 242 12.60 14.89 11.41
C ARG A 242 14.12 14.67 11.28
N LYS A 243 14.61 14.04 10.19
CA LYS A 243 16.04 13.79 9.98
C LYS A 243 16.65 14.56 8.79
N ALA A 244 15.86 15.38 8.10
CA ALA A 244 16.32 16.18 6.97
C ALA A 244 16.33 17.70 7.25
N SER A 245 16.17 18.08 8.52
CA SER A 245 16.33 19.45 9.04
C SER A 245 17.51 19.51 9.99
#